data_AF-A0A353GTE5-F1
#
_entry.id   AF-A0A353GTE5-F1
#
_cell.length_a   1.000
_cell.length_b   1.000
_cell.length_c   1.000
_cell.angle_alpha   90.00
_cell.angle_beta   90.00
_cell.angle_gamma   90.00
#
_symmetry.space_group_name_H-M   'P 1'
#
loop_
_entity.id
_entity.type
_entity.pdbx_description
1 polymer ?
#
loop_
_entity_poly.entity_id
_entity_poly.type
_entity_poly.pdbx_seq_one_letter_code
_entity_poly.pdbx_strand_id
1 'polypeptide(L)'
;AAIKKLQPGGVVLFRENTVTTAQTLNLVRGFQKASPRVPLFIGIDQEGGAVTRLQSGTVMPGNMALGAAGDRHLAYTVAKATGEELKALGINIDFAPVVDVNNNPANPVIGIRSFGDNPEGVADFAV
;
A
#
# COMPACT_ATOMS: atom_id res chain seq x y z
N ALA A 1 25.78 1.69 0.11
CA ALA A 1 26.76 0.59 -0.01
C ALA A 1 26.08 -0.72 -0.44
N ALA A 2 25.05 -1.19 0.27
CA ALA A 2 24.36 -2.45 -0.03
C ALA A 2 23.70 -2.48 -1.43
N ILE A 3 22.89 -1.48 -1.81
CA ILE A 3 22.23 -1.43 -3.13
C ILE A 3 23.23 -1.57 -4.28
N LYS A 4 24.34 -0.82 -4.24
CA LYS A 4 25.39 -0.87 -5.27
C LYS A 4 26.08 -2.25 -5.36
N LYS A 5 26.26 -2.91 -4.21
CA LYS A 5 26.94 -4.21 -4.10
C LYS A 5 26.04 -5.36 -4.52
N LEU A 6 24.80 -5.38 -4.04
CA LEU A 6 23.85 -6.49 -4.19
C LEU A 6 22.97 -6.36 -5.43
N GLN A 7 22.76 -5.13 -5.92
CA GLN A 7 21.91 -4.82 -7.08
C GLN A 7 20.54 -5.51 -7.02
N PRO A 8 19.76 -5.33 -5.93
CA PRO A 8 18.44 -5.94 -5.83
C PRO A 8 17.49 -5.32 -6.86
N GLY A 9 16.42 -6.04 -7.23
CA GLY A 9 15.38 -5.50 -8.11
C GLY A 9 14.47 -4.48 -7.42
N GLY A 10 14.41 -4.48 -6.08
CA GLY A 10 13.58 -3.55 -5.32
C GLY A 10 13.85 -3.55 -3.82
N VAL A 11 13.17 -2.65 -3.13
CA VAL A 11 13.16 -2.51 -1.67
C VAL A 11 11.72 -2.32 -1.19
N VAL A 12 11.43 -2.77 0.03
CA VAL A 12 10.14 -2.55 0.70
C VAL A 12 10.34 -1.57 1.84
N LEU A 13 9.46 -0.58 1.93
CA LEU A 13 9.45 0.42 2.99
C LEU A 13 8.47 0.01 4.10
N PHE A 14 8.93 0.10 5.34
CA PHE A 14 8.11 -0.06 6.54
C PHE A 14 7.87 1.29 7.22
N ARG A 15 7.07 1.29 8.29
CA ARG A 15 6.65 2.49 9.02
C ARG A 15 7.83 3.34 9.49
N GLU A 16 8.93 2.71 9.86
CA GLU A 16 10.18 3.34 10.32
C GLU A 16 10.88 4.10 9.18
N ASN A 17 10.59 3.77 7.93
CA ASN A 17 11.17 4.42 6.76
C ASN A 17 10.35 5.61 6.26
N THR A 18 9.11 5.77 6.75
CA THR A 18 8.10 6.69 6.23
C THR A 18 7.57 7.66 7.30
N VAL A 19 8.49 8.21 8.11
CA VAL A 19 8.14 9.05 9.27
C VAL A 19 7.62 10.42 8.86
N THR A 20 8.25 11.06 7.88
CA THR A 20 7.78 12.34 7.31
C THR A 20 7.86 12.32 5.78
N THR A 21 7.02 13.11 5.11
CA THR A 21 7.01 13.26 3.65
C THR A 21 8.40 13.61 3.09
N ALA A 22 9.06 14.61 3.67
CA ALA A 22 10.36 15.08 3.21
C ALA A 22 11.46 14.02 3.39
N GLN A 23 11.47 13.33 4.52
CA GLN A 23 12.42 12.24 4.79
C GLN A 23 12.18 11.07 3.83
N THR A 24 10.94 10.68 3.62
CA THR A 24 10.56 9.58 2.72
C THR A 24 11.01 9.87 1.28
N LEU A 25 10.70 11.07 0.77
CA LEU A 25 11.09 11.49 -0.58
C LEU A 25 12.62 11.47 -0.76
N ASN A 26 13.36 11.95 0.24
CA ASN A 26 14.83 11.94 0.20
C ASN A 26 15.40 10.51 0.23
N LEU A 27 14.79 9.63 1.03
CA LEU A 27 15.17 8.21 1.12
C LEU A 27 14.97 7.50 -0.23
N VAL A 28 13.77 7.63 -0.83
CA VAL A 28 13.44 7.03 -2.12
C VAL A 28 14.37 7.53 -3.22
N ARG A 29 14.63 8.85 -3.28
CA ARG A 29 15.62 9.42 -4.22
C ARG A 29 17.02 8.85 -3.99
N GLY A 30 17.41 8.64 -2.74
CA GLY A 30 18.68 8.00 -2.38
C GLY A 30 18.80 6.57 -2.90
N PHE A 31 17.73 5.77 -2.78
CA PHE A 31 17.67 4.42 -3.33
C PHE A 31 17.80 4.40 -4.85
N GLN A 32 17.03 5.23 -5.56
CA GLN A 32 17.10 5.30 -7.03
C GLN A 32 18.48 5.75 -7.52
N LYS A 33 19.10 6.76 -6.87
CA LYS A 33 20.48 7.18 -7.18
C LYS A 33 21.51 6.07 -6.94
N ALA A 34 21.24 5.15 -6.00
CA ALA A 34 22.12 4.03 -5.72
C ALA A 34 21.99 2.87 -6.73
N SER A 35 20.94 2.85 -7.56
CA SER A 35 20.69 1.86 -8.62
C SER A 35 20.55 2.51 -10.01
N PRO A 36 21.65 3.07 -10.58
CA PRO A 36 21.56 3.88 -11.80
C PRO A 36 21.31 3.08 -13.09
N ARG A 37 21.48 1.75 -13.07
CA ARG A 37 21.32 0.90 -14.28
C ARG A 37 19.88 0.46 -14.49
N VAL A 38 19.21 0.05 -13.41
CA VAL A 38 17.81 -0.41 -13.42
C VAL A 38 17.11 0.29 -12.26
N PRO A 39 16.06 1.07 -12.52
CA PRO A 39 15.27 1.69 -11.46
C PRO A 39 14.72 0.61 -10.52
N LEU A 40 14.78 0.89 -9.21
CA LEU A 40 14.26 -0.04 -8.21
C LEU A 40 12.74 -0.01 -8.20
N PHE A 41 12.14 -1.18 -7.99
CA PHE A 41 10.82 -1.24 -7.38
C PHE A 41 10.91 -0.78 -5.92
N ILE A 42 10.08 0.18 -5.55
CA ILE A 42 9.94 0.72 -4.21
C ILE A 42 8.54 0.35 -3.76
N GLY A 43 8.44 -0.69 -2.94
CA GLY A 43 7.20 -1.26 -2.42
C GLY A 43 6.82 -0.75 -1.04
N ILE A 44 5.54 -0.83 -0.70
CA ILE A 44 4.97 -0.48 0.61
C ILE A 44 3.67 -1.27 0.84
N ASP A 45 3.24 -1.45 2.09
CA ASP A 45 1.89 -1.95 2.43
C ASP A 45 0.96 -0.78 2.82
N GLN A 46 0.41 -0.05 1.85
CA GLN A 46 -0.46 1.10 2.09
C GLN A 46 -1.93 0.74 1.81
N GLU A 47 -2.41 -0.34 2.43
CA GLU A 47 -3.77 -0.90 2.23
C GLU A 47 -4.89 0.09 2.62
N GLY A 48 -4.63 0.98 3.58
CA GLY A 48 -5.64 1.82 4.22
C GLY A 48 -6.18 1.19 5.51
N GLY A 49 -6.93 1.97 6.29
CA GLY A 49 -7.41 1.53 7.60
C GLY A 49 -6.29 1.06 8.53
N ALA A 50 -6.39 -0.18 9.04
CA ALA A 50 -5.46 -0.70 10.04
C ALA A 50 -4.02 -0.95 9.52
N VAL A 51 -3.84 -1.08 8.20
CA VAL A 51 -2.53 -1.31 7.59
C VAL A 51 -2.17 -0.10 6.73
N THR A 52 -1.46 0.83 7.37
CA THR A 52 -0.94 2.06 6.77
C THR A 52 0.50 2.24 7.25
N ARG A 53 1.43 2.59 6.35
CA ARG A 53 2.84 2.85 6.68
C ARG A 53 3.18 4.33 6.69
N LEU A 54 2.61 5.11 5.77
CA LEU A 54 2.79 6.57 5.76
C LEU A 54 2.26 7.15 7.09
N GLN A 55 3.12 7.87 7.81
CA GLN A 55 2.73 8.52 9.08
C GLN A 55 2.21 9.94 8.87
N SER A 56 2.22 10.41 7.62
CA SER A 56 1.74 11.71 7.15
C SER A 56 1.03 11.52 5.82
N GLY A 57 -0.03 12.28 5.55
CA GLY A 57 -0.86 12.12 4.35
C GLY A 57 -2.30 11.84 4.74
N THR A 58 -3.08 11.35 3.78
CA THR A 58 -4.50 11.09 4.00
C THR A 58 -4.70 9.73 4.66
N VAL A 59 -5.48 9.71 5.75
CA VAL A 59 -5.91 8.46 6.38
C VAL A 59 -7.13 7.93 5.63
N MET A 60 -6.92 6.88 4.83
CA MET A 60 -7.96 6.24 4.04
C MET A 60 -8.75 5.21 4.84
N PRO A 61 -10.05 4.99 4.52
CA PRO A 61 -10.79 3.85 5.07
C PRO A 61 -10.14 2.53 4.66
N GLY A 62 -10.29 1.50 5.50
CA GLY A 62 -9.85 0.14 5.18
C GLY A 62 -10.89 -0.64 4.37
N ASN A 63 -10.49 -1.80 3.88
CA ASN A 63 -11.30 -2.63 2.96
C ASN A 63 -12.67 -3.00 3.53
N MET A 64 -12.79 -3.45 4.79
CA MET A 64 -14.11 -3.82 5.34
C MET A 64 -15.05 -2.61 5.46
N ALA A 65 -14.52 -1.42 5.72
CA ALA A 65 -15.30 -0.19 5.74
C ALA A 65 -15.80 0.17 4.32
N LEU A 66 -14.96 -0.03 3.30
CA LEU A 66 -15.33 0.16 1.90
C LEU A 66 -16.39 -0.87 1.46
N GLY A 67 -16.20 -2.15 1.78
CA GLY A 67 -17.18 -3.19 1.51
C GLY A 67 -18.53 -2.92 2.19
N ALA A 68 -18.52 -2.48 3.45
CA ALA A 68 -19.72 -2.09 4.17
C ALA A 68 -20.40 -0.83 3.60
N ALA A 69 -19.64 0.09 3.00
CA ALA A 69 -20.19 1.27 2.33
C ALA A 69 -20.97 0.91 1.05
N GLY A 70 -20.70 -0.25 0.43
CA GLY A 70 -21.51 -0.76 -0.68
C GLY A 70 -21.32 -0.02 -2.01
N ASP A 71 -20.33 0.87 -2.13
CA ASP A 71 -20.05 1.64 -3.35
C ASP A 71 -18.61 1.41 -3.83
N ARG A 72 -18.47 0.64 -4.92
CA ARG A 72 -17.17 0.34 -5.56
C ARG A 72 -16.47 1.59 -6.12
N HIS A 73 -17.21 2.66 -6.43
CA HIS A 73 -16.58 3.91 -6.87
C HIS A 73 -15.81 4.58 -5.74
N LEU A 74 -16.22 4.38 -4.47
CA LEU A 74 -15.43 4.83 -3.32
C LEU A 74 -14.13 4.04 -3.21
N ALA A 75 -14.16 2.72 -3.42
CA ALA A 75 -12.94 1.89 -3.41
C ALA A 75 -11.93 2.37 -4.46
N TYR A 76 -12.38 2.60 -5.70
CA TYR A 76 -11.53 3.16 -6.76
C TYR A 76 -11.00 4.55 -6.40
N THR A 77 -11.85 5.42 -5.83
CA THR A 77 -11.45 6.80 -5.46
C THR A 77 -10.38 6.78 -4.39
N VAL A 78 -10.53 5.91 -3.38
CA VAL A 78 -9.54 5.70 -2.31
C VAL A 78 -8.24 5.15 -2.89
N ALA A 79 -8.29 4.09 -3.69
CA ALA A 79 -7.11 3.50 -4.32
C ALA A 79 -6.36 4.50 -5.21
N LYS A 80 -7.09 5.31 -5.98
CA LYS A 80 -6.52 6.36 -6.82
C LYS A 80 -5.80 7.42 -5.98
N ALA A 81 -6.45 7.93 -4.93
CA ALA A 81 -5.86 8.95 -4.07
C ALA A 81 -4.61 8.41 -3.32
N THR A 82 -4.66 7.17 -2.83
CA THR A 82 -3.50 6.48 -2.25
C THR A 82 -2.37 6.38 -3.27
N GLY A 83 -2.65 5.93 -4.48
CA GLY A 83 -1.66 5.82 -5.56
C GLY A 83 -1.04 7.17 -5.94
N GLU A 84 -1.82 8.25 -5.93
CA GLU A 84 -1.32 9.62 -6.17
C GLU A 84 -0.34 10.08 -5.07
N GLU A 85 -0.66 9.83 -3.80
CA GLU A 85 0.25 10.14 -2.68
C GLU A 85 1.55 9.33 -2.76
N LEU A 86 1.46 8.02 -3.00
CA LEU A 86 2.62 7.13 -3.14
C LEU A 86 3.51 7.54 -4.32
N LYS A 87 2.90 7.83 -5.47
CA LYS A 87 3.61 8.28 -6.67
C LYS A 87 4.33 9.60 -6.44
N ALA A 88 3.75 10.53 -5.69
CA ALA A 88 4.40 11.80 -5.33
C ALA A 88 5.66 11.60 -4.48
N LEU A 89 5.71 10.52 -3.69
CA LEU A 89 6.88 10.11 -2.90
C LEU A 89 7.91 9.30 -3.70
N GLY A 90 7.58 8.90 -4.93
CA GLY A 90 8.40 8.02 -5.77
C GLY A 90 8.29 6.53 -5.42
N ILE A 91 7.29 6.16 -4.62
CA ILE A 91 6.91 4.77 -4.35
C ILE A 91 6.11 4.28 -5.56
N ASN A 92 6.42 3.09 -6.07
CA ASN A 92 5.91 2.62 -7.36
C ASN A 92 5.32 1.21 -7.34
N ILE A 93 5.31 0.56 -6.17
CA ILE A 93 4.50 -0.62 -5.88
C ILE A 93 3.77 -0.38 -4.56
N ASP A 94 2.50 -0.71 -4.54
CA ASP A 94 1.72 -0.89 -3.32
C ASP A 94 1.28 -2.35 -3.24
N PHE A 95 1.45 -3.00 -2.10
CA PHE A 95 1.04 -4.38 -1.87
C PHE A 95 -0.42 -4.44 -1.43
N ALA A 96 -1.28 -3.86 -2.26
CA ALA A 96 -2.71 -3.72 -2.10
C ALA A 96 -3.39 -3.89 -3.47
N PRO A 97 -4.68 -4.23 -3.53
CA PRO A 97 -5.57 -4.51 -2.40
C PRO A 97 -5.41 -5.93 -1.84
N VAL A 98 -5.87 -6.13 -0.60
CA VAL A 98 -6.09 -7.46 -0.03
C VAL A 98 -7.39 -8.02 -0.60
N VAL A 99 -7.30 -9.13 -1.33
CA VAL A 99 -8.43 -9.84 -1.95
C VAL A 99 -8.75 -11.17 -1.26
N ASP A 100 -8.29 -11.33 -0.02
CA ASP A 100 -8.69 -12.44 0.83
C ASP A 100 -10.18 -12.34 1.19
N VAL A 101 -10.89 -13.46 1.25
CA VAL A 101 -12.28 -13.53 1.68
C VAL A 101 -12.34 -13.90 3.16
N ASN A 102 -12.83 -12.99 4.01
CA ASN A 102 -12.85 -13.19 5.46
C ASN A 102 -14.07 -13.99 5.94
N ASN A 103 -14.21 -15.23 5.47
CA ASN A 103 -15.30 -16.14 5.85
C ASN A 103 -15.13 -16.80 7.24
N ASN A 104 -13.98 -16.59 7.89
CA ASN A 104 -13.74 -17.00 9.26
C ASN A 104 -13.74 -15.76 10.18
N PRO A 105 -14.77 -15.54 11.01
CA PRO A 105 -14.85 -14.37 11.89
C PRO A 105 -13.75 -14.37 12.97
N ALA A 106 -13.12 -15.52 13.25
CA ALA A 106 -12.01 -15.64 14.19
C ALA A 106 -10.63 -15.47 13.54
N ASN A 107 -10.55 -15.05 12.27
CA ASN A 107 -9.28 -14.85 11.57
C ASN A 107 -8.45 -13.72 12.24
N PRO A 108 -7.28 -14.02 12.81
CA PRO A 108 -6.50 -13.03 13.56
C PRO A 108 -5.63 -12.12 12.69
N VAL A 109 -5.53 -12.37 11.38
CA VAL A 109 -4.60 -11.69 10.46
C VAL A 109 -5.31 -10.84 9.41
N ILE A 110 -6.43 -11.33 8.85
CA ILE A 110 -7.17 -10.62 7.79
C ILE A 110 -8.24 -9.73 8.41
N GLY A 111 -9.32 -10.30 8.95
CA GLY A 111 -10.38 -9.53 9.61
C GLY A 111 -10.83 -8.34 8.75
N ILE A 112 -10.66 -7.13 9.30
CA ILE A 112 -11.05 -5.86 8.66
C ILE A 112 -10.22 -5.48 7.42
N ARG A 113 -9.17 -6.23 7.09
CA ARG A 113 -8.35 -6.06 5.87
C ARG A 113 -9.01 -6.68 4.64
N SER A 114 -9.99 -7.56 4.79
CA SER A 114 -10.82 -8.00 3.67
C SER A 114 -11.98 -7.04 3.42
N PHE A 115 -12.47 -6.97 2.18
CA PHE A 115 -13.72 -6.26 1.87
C PHE A 115 -14.96 -6.97 2.44
N GLY A 116 -14.91 -8.28 2.69
CA GLY A 116 -16.05 -9.03 3.20
C GLY A 116 -15.85 -10.54 3.23
N ASP A 117 -16.94 -11.28 3.42
CA ASP A 117 -16.97 -12.74 3.50
C ASP A 117 -17.52 -13.42 2.24
N ASN A 118 -18.00 -12.64 1.27
CA ASN A 118 -18.49 -13.14 -0.01
C ASN A 118 -17.44 -12.96 -1.14
N PRO A 119 -17.03 -14.02 -1.86
CA PRO A 119 -16.04 -13.94 -2.92
C PRO A 119 -16.37 -12.95 -4.05
N GLU A 120 -17.62 -12.93 -4.54
CA GLU A 120 -18.03 -12.00 -5.60
C GLU A 120 -18.00 -10.56 -5.09
N GLY A 121 -18.39 -10.33 -3.84
CA GLY A 121 -18.32 -9.02 -3.20
C GLY A 121 -16.88 -8.53 -3.05
N VAL A 122 -15.95 -9.42 -2.68
CA VAL A 122 -14.52 -9.09 -2.60
C VAL A 122 -13.96 -8.76 -3.99
N ALA A 123 -14.32 -9.54 -5.01
CA ALA A 123 -13.88 -9.32 -6.39
C ALA A 123 -14.39 -7.98 -6.96
N ASP A 124 -15.64 -7.61 -6.69
CA ASP A 124 -16.26 -6.38 -7.19
C ASP A 124 -15.60 -5.10 -6.62
N PHE A 125 -14.99 -5.20 -5.43
CA PHE A 125 -14.31 -4.08 -4.75
C PHE A 125 -12.80 -4.02 -5.02
N ALA A 126 -12.22 -5.04 -5.64
CA ALA A 126 -10.81 -5.09 -6.02
C ALA A 126 -10.55 -4.31 -7.35
N VAL A 127 -10.88 -3.02 -7.36
CA VAL A 127 -10.87 -2.11 -8.53
C VAL A 127 -9.77 -1.06 -8.51
#